data_AF-A0A252ED11-F1
#
_entry.id   AF-A0A252ED11-F1
#
_cell.length_a   1.000
_cell.length_b   1.000
_cell.length_c   1.000
_cell.angle_alpha   90.00
_cell.angle_beta   90.00
_cell.angle_gamma   90.00
#
_symmetry.space_group_name_H-M   'P 1'
#
loop_
_entity.id
_entity.type
_entity.pdbx_description
1 polymer ?
#
loop_
_entity_poly.entity_id
_entity_poly.type
_entity_poly.pdbx_seq_one_letter_code
_entity_poly.pdbx_strand_id
1 'polypeptide(L)'
;MHLNSNNLTTTESLIEDLSDEELAACVGGCDIQLTVSKRKVAEVPLVELPLVGDVSANITTIGITYDPNGSGRFKSDRNVKEEVAEVDVHAILKGIASLPITTWKYKNQDETIRHIGPMAQDFAATFNVGESDRFIEVVDANGVALAAIQALYQVMQQKDSRIDELQTQLLQLKQQLAEK
;
A
#
# COMPACT_ATOMS: atom_id res chain seq x y z
N MET A 1 -42.40 -25.35 34.26
CA MET A 1 -41.19 -25.36 33.39
C MET A 1 -41.65 -24.99 31.99
N HIS A 2 -41.64 -23.71 31.66
CA HIS A 2 -41.89 -23.21 30.30
C HIS A 2 -40.62 -22.48 29.86
N LEU A 3 -39.92 -23.06 28.90
CA LEU A 3 -38.83 -22.42 28.18
C LEU A 3 -39.45 -21.61 27.05
N ASN A 4 -39.25 -20.30 27.09
CA ASN A 4 -39.67 -19.37 26.04
C ASN A 4 -38.51 -19.19 25.07
N SER A 5 -38.75 -19.51 23.80
CA SER A 5 -37.80 -19.31 22.71
C SER A 5 -37.91 -17.87 22.18
N ASN A 6 -36.76 -17.31 21.81
CA ASN A 6 -36.57 -16.15 20.95
C ASN A 6 -36.76 -14.76 21.58
N ASN A 7 -35.79 -14.36 22.40
CA ASN A 7 -35.26 -13.00 22.35
C ASN A 7 -33.90 -13.05 21.66
N LEU A 8 -33.94 -13.10 20.32
CA LEU A 8 -32.79 -12.81 19.48
C LEU A 8 -32.74 -11.28 19.33
N THR A 9 -32.34 -10.57 20.38
CA THR A 9 -32.03 -9.13 20.25
C THR A 9 -30.60 -9.03 19.73
N THR A 10 -30.55 -8.91 18.40
CA THR A 10 -29.67 -7.99 17.66
C THR A 10 -28.32 -7.77 18.32
N THR A 11 -27.31 -8.47 17.81
CA THR A 11 -25.93 -7.99 17.86
C THR A 11 -25.93 -6.57 17.30
N GLU A 12 -25.95 -5.58 18.20
CA GLU A 12 -25.63 -4.21 17.87
C GLU A 12 -24.27 -4.23 17.19
N SER A 13 -24.30 -3.89 15.89
CA SER A 13 -23.14 -3.66 15.05
C SER A 13 -22.17 -2.75 15.82
N LEU A 14 -21.01 -3.29 16.22
CA LEU A 14 -19.89 -2.54 16.82
C LEU A 14 -19.13 -1.71 15.78
N ILE A 15 -19.85 -1.17 14.80
CA ILE A 15 -19.34 -0.15 13.90
C ILE A 15 -20.21 1.06 14.24
N GLU A 16 -19.73 1.87 15.18
CA GLU A 16 -20.14 3.26 15.25
C GLU A 16 -19.96 3.83 13.83
N ASP A 17 -21.03 4.37 13.25
CA ASP A 17 -20.96 5.07 11.98
C ASP A 17 -20.00 6.25 12.18
N LEU A 18 -18.75 6.07 11.73
CA LEU A 18 -17.78 7.16 11.68
C LEU A 18 -18.42 8.31 10.92
N SER A 19 -18.39 9.50 11.49
CA SER A 19 -18.79 10.71 10.77
C SER A 19 -17.98 10.84 9.46
N ASP A 20 -18.54 11.53 8.46
CA ASP A 20 -17.84 11.72 7.17
C ASP A 20 -16.42 12.31 7.36
N GLU A 21 -16.24 13.18 8.36
CA GLU A 21 -14.92 13.68 8.79
C GLU A 21 -13.99 12.61 9.34
N GLU A 22 -14.49 11.68 10.17
CA GLU A 22 -13.71 10.58 10.73
C GLU A 22 -13.37 9.53 9.67
N LEU A 23 -14.31 9.27 8.76
CA LEU A 23 -14.08 8.41 7.60
C LEU A 23 -12.98 8.99 6.69
N ALA A 24 -13.06 10.29 6.39
CA ALA A 24 -12.07 11.02 5.59
C ALA A 24 -10.66 11.03 6.22
N ALA A 25 -10.59 11.08 7.56
CA ALA A 25 -9.34 10.96 8.31
C ALA A 25 -8.76 9.54 8.27
N CYS A 26 -9.60 8.50 8.25
CA CYS A 26 -9.18 7.10 8.18
C CYS A 26 -8.66 6.67 6.80
N VAL A 27 -9.20 7.20 5.70
CA VAL A 27 -8.73 6.85 4.34
C VAL A 27 -7.55 7.69 3.83
N GLY A 28 -6.98 8.57 4.66
CA GLY A 28 -5.87 9.42 4.23
C GLY A 28 -6.28 10.28 3.03
N GLY A 29 -7.45 10.91 3.12
CA GLY A 29 -7.90 11.84 2.10
C GLY A 29 -6.93 13.00 1.98
N CYS A 30 -6.29 13.13 0.81
CA CYS A 30 -5.85 14.39 0.22
C CYS A 30 -5.29 14.12 -1.16
N ASP A 31 -5.90 14.69 -2.21
CA ASP A 31 -5.24 15.70 -3.04
C ASP A 31 -6.25 16.33 -4.00
N ILE A 32 -6.39 17.66 -3.95
CA ILE A 32 -6.97 18.44 -5.06
C ILE A 32 -5.84 18.65 -6.06
N GLN A 33 -5.90 17.97 -7.20
CA GLN A 33 -4.93 18.14 -8.27
C GLN A 33 -5.33 19.31 -9.19
N LEU A 34 -4.46 20.31 -9.30
CA LEU A 34 -4.65 21.49 -10.16
C LEU A 34 -3.80 21.36 -11.42
N THR A 35 -4.43 21.08 -12.57
CA THR A 35 -3.71 21.01 -13.86
C THR A 35 -4.02 22.26 -14.70
N VAL A 36 -3.01 23.09 -14.96
CA VAL A 36 -3.16 24.30 -15.78
C VAL A 36 -2.78 23.98 -17.24
N SER A 37 -3.76 23.96 -18.15
CA SER A 37 -3.48 23.85 -19.59
C SER A 37 -3.69 25.20 -20.30
N LYS A 38 -2.68 25.68 -21.03
CA LYS A 38 -2.72 26.96 -21.76
C LYS A 38 -3.41 26.76 -23.11
N ARG A 39 -4.62 27.32 -23.30
CA ARG A 39 -5.20 27.46 -24.64
C ARG A 39 -5.89 28.83 -24.79
N LYS A 40 -5.48 29.60 -25.81
CA LYS A 40 -6.01 30.94 -26.14
C LYS A 40 -7.40 30.78 -26.79
N VAL A 41 -8.48 31.29 -26.16
CA VAL A 41 -9.87 31.04 -26.60
C VAL A 41 -10.52 32.24 -27.29
N ALA A 42 -10.04 33.47 -27.08
CA ALA A 42 -10.48 34.66 -27.83
C ALA A 42 -9.44 35.79 -27.77
N GLU A 43 -9.49 36.69 -28.75
CA GLU A 43 -8.76 37.95 -28.79
C GLU A 43 -9.79 39.07 -28.97
N VAL A 44 -9.92 39.94 -27.96
CA VAL A 44 -10.91 41.03 -27.96
C VAL A 44 -10.20 42.32 -28.40
N PRO A 45 -10.64 42.98 -29.48
CA PRO A 45 -10.02 44.23 -29.91
C PRO A 45 -10.35 45.34 -28.89
N LEU A 46 -9.30 45.99 -28.39
CA LEU A 46 -9.40 47.15 -27.51
C LEU A 46 -9.91 48.36 -28.31
N VAL A 47 -11.22 48.62 -28.26
CA VAL A 47 -11.75 49.95 -28.56
C VAL A 47 -11.73 50.72 -27.24
N GLU A 48 -10.72 51.58 -27.11
CA GLU A 48 -10.45 52.61 -26.10
C GLU A 48 -11.27 52.57 -24.78
N LEU A 49 -10.68 51.97 -23.74
CA LEU A 49 -11.01 52.32 -22.36
C LEU A 49 -10.04 53.43 -21.91
N PRO A 50 -10.51 54.65 -21.58
CA PRO A 50 -9.65 55.71 -21.09
C PRO A 50 -9.22 55.39 -19.65
N LEU A 51 -7.90 55.34 -19.43
CA LEU A 51 -7.19 55.13 -18.17
C LEU A 51 -7.43 53.77 -17.47
N VAL A 52 -6.69 52.73 -17.88
CA VAL A 52 -5.78 51.92 -17.05
C VAL A 52 -4.81 51.23 -18.03
N GLY A 53 -3.52 51.06 -17.67
CA GLY A 53 -2.47 50.42 -18.50
C GLY A 53 -2.71 48.95 -18.89
N ASP A 54 -1.64 48.16 -19.07
CA ASP A 54 -1.73 46.75 -19.49
C ASP A 54 -2.61 45.93 -18.54
N VAL A 55 -3.75 45.41 -19.03
CA VAL A 55 -4.62 44.48 -18.30
C VAL A 55 -4.62 43.12 -18.99
N SER A 56 -4.08 42.11 -18.31
CA SER A 56 -4.18 40.70 -18.71
C SER A 56 -4.90 39.91 -17.63
N ALA A 57 -5.98 39.21 -17.99
CA ALA A 57 -6.66 38.25 -17.11
C ALA A 57 -6.73 36.89 -17.83
N ASN A 58 -6.02 35.89 -17.30
CA ASN A 58 -6.02 34.52 -17.81
C ASN A 58 -6.56 33.57 -16.72
N ILE A 59 -7.73 32.98 -16.94
CA ILE A 59 -8.24 31.86 -16.14
C ILE A 59 -8.64 30.76 -17.13
N THR A 60 -7.90 29.66 -17.13
CA THR A 60 -8.11 28.52 -18.02
C THR A 60 -8.57 27.36 -17.15
N THR A 61 -9.89 27.11 -17.15
CA THR A 61 -10.64 26.03 -16.47
C THR A 61 -9.97 25.39 -15.26
N ILE A 62 -10.49 25.64 -14.06
CA ILE A 62 -10.21 24.80 -12.90
C ILE A 62 -10.95 23.47 -13.11
N GLY A 63 -10.23 22.43 -13.55
CA GLY A 63 -10.72 21.07 -13.50
C GLY A 63 -10.63 20.56 -12.07
N ILE A 64 -11.77 20.47 -11.38
CA ILE A 64 -11.85 19.80 -10.08
C ILE A 64 -12.21 18.35 -10.34
N THR A 65 -11.25 17.45 -10.17
CA THR A 65 -11.52 16.01 -10.16
C THR A 65 -11.76 15.60 -8.70
N TYR A 66 -12.98 15.14 -8.41
CA TYR A 66 -13.36 14.61 -7.11
C TYR A 66 -13.41 13.08 -7.21
N ASP A 67 -12.46 12.41 -6.56
CA ASP A 67 -12.42 10.96 -6.40
C ASP A 67 -12.67 10.62 -4.92
N PRO A 68 -13.93 10.68 -4.45
CA PRO A 68 -14.28 10.49 -3.04
C PRO A 68 -13.81 9.12 -2.51
N ASN A 69 -13.65 8.15 -3.40
CA ASN A 69 -13.33 6.78 -3.06
C ASN A 69 -11.85 6.46 -3.30
N GLY A 70 -11.04 7.41 -3.77
CA GLY A 70 -9.63 7.18 -4.12
C GLY A 70 -9.43 6.05 -5.15
N SER A 71 -10.43 5.79 -6.00
CA SER A 71 -10.45 4.69 -6.97
C SER A 71 -9.26 4.72 -7.94
N GLY A 72 -8.71 5.90 -8.23
CA GLY A 72 -7.50 6.04 -9.03
C GLY A 72 -6.23 5.48 -8.36
N ARG A 73 -6.18 5.47 -7.02
CA ARG A 73 -5.00 5.10 -6.23
C ARG A 73 -4.79 3.59 -6.10
N PHE A 74 -5.83 2.79 -6.34
CA PHE A 74 -5.82 1.33 -6.13
C PHE A 74 -6.06 0.54 -7.42
N LYS A 75 -5.80 1.13 -8.58
CA LYS A 75 -6.02 0.48 -9.87
C LYS A 75 -5.06 -0.69 -10.06
N SER A 76 -5.59 -1.91 -10.08
CA SER A 76 -4.80 -3.14 -10.31
C SER A 76 -5.47 -4.07 -11.32
N ASP A 77 -5.56 -3.61 -12.57
CA ASP A 77 -6.01 -4.42 -13.70
C ASP A 77 -4.78 -4.86 -14.54
N ARG A 78 -4.78 -6.10 -15.03
CA ARG A 78 -3.70 -6.60 -15.90
C ARG A 78 -3.62 -5.81 -17.22
N ASN A 79 -4.75 -5.33 -17.74
CA ASN A 79 -4.84 -4.63 -19.02
C ASN A 79 -4.29 -3.20 -18.97
N VAL A 80 -3.94 -2.70 -17.79
CA VAL A 80 -3.36 -1.36 -17.60
C VAL A 80 -1.91 -1.43 -17.12
N LYS A 81 -1.33 -2.64 -17.09
CA LYS A 81 0.06 -2.91 -16.73
C LYS A 81 0.79 -3.44 -17.97
N GLU A 82 1.96 -2.90 -18.24
CA GLU A 82 2.85 -3.37 -19.30
C GLU A 82 4.15 -3.95 -18.70
N GLU A 83 4.96 -4.59 -19.54
CA GLU A 83 6.27 -5.14 -19.14
C GLU A 83 6.24 -6.09 -17.93
N VAL A 84 5.18 -6.89 -17.81
CA VAL A 84 5.00 -7.81 -16.67
C VAL A 84 6.04 -8.92 -16.72
N ALA A 85 6.91 -8.96 -15.69
CA ALA A 85 7.93 -9.97 -15.49
C ALA A 85 7.77 -10.67 -14.14
N GLU A 86 8.30 -11.89 -14.03
CA GLU A 86 8.38 -12.61 -12.75
C GLU A 86 9.43 -11.97 -11.83
N VAL A 87 9.18 -12.04 -10.52
CA VAL A 87 10.11 -11.55 -9.48
C VAL A 87 10.78 -12.73 -8.79
N ASP A 88 12.06 -12.57 -8.42
CA ASP A 88 12.75 -13.53 -7.56
C ASP A 88 12.28 -13.36 -6.11
N VAL A 89 11.30 -14.15 -5.71
CA VAL A 89 10.70 -14.11 -4.37
C VAL A 89 11.72 -14.42 -3.26
N HIS A 90 12.75 -15.22 -3.52
CA HIS A 90 13.78 -15.53 -2.52
C HIS A 90 14.76 -14.37 -2.35
N ALA A 91 15.11 -13.66 -3.43
CA ALA A 91 15.86 -12.41 -3.35
C ALA A 91 15.08 -11.35 -2.56
N ILE A 92 13.76 -11.23 -2.79
CA ILE A 92 12.89 -10.33 -2.02
C ILE A 92 12.88 -10.71 -0.53
N LEU A 93 12.71 -11.99 -0.20
CA LEU A 93 12.75 -12.45 1.19
C LEU A 93 14.09 -12.13 1.88
N LYS A 94 15.20 -12.31 1.16
CA LYS A 94 16.53 -11.93 1.66
C LYS A 94 16.63 -10.41 1.91
N GLY A 95 16.09 -9.61 0.99
CA GLY A 95 15.98 -8.16 1.15
C GLY A 95 15.18 -7.76 2.39
N ILE A 96 13.99 -8.33 2.58
CA ILE A 96 13.17 -8.12 3.79
C ILE A 96 13.92 -8.52 5.05
N ALA A 97 14.61 -9.67 5.05
CA ALA A 97 15.33 -10.14 6.23
C ALA A 97 16.47 -9.19 6.65
N SER A 98 17.03 -8.42 5.71
CA SER A 98 18.04 -7.38 6.00
C SER A 98 17.46 -5.99 6.22
N LEU A 99 16.18 -5.76 5.90
CA LEU A 99 15.56 -4.44 5.92
C LEU A 99 15.30 -4.00 7.37
N PRO A 100 15.82 -2.83 7.81
CA PRO A 100 15.53 -2.32 9.14
C PRO A 100 14.04 -1.99 9.30
N ILE A 101 13.38 -2.65 10.25
CA ILE A 101 12.02 -2.30 10.67
C ILE A 101 12.12 -1.58 12.00
N THR A 102 11.65 -0.34 12.04
CA THR A 102 11.71 0.51 13.23
C THR A 102 10.33 1.06 13.56
N THR A 103 10.16 1.48 14.81
CA THR A 103 8.97 2.22 15.23
C THR A 103 9.28 3.71 15.26
N TRP A 104 8.40 4.53 14.71
CA TRP A 104 8.64 5.97 14.57
C TRP A 104 7.33 6.75 14.77
N LYS A 105 7.43 8.08 14.82
CA LYS A 105 6.28 8.99 14.78
C LYS A 105 6.63 10.16 13.87
N TYR A 106 5.63 10.84 13.31
CA TYR A 106 5.90 12.08 12.59
C TYR A 106 6.33 13.19 13.57
N LYS A 107 7.16 14.14 13.09
CA LYS A 107 7.66 15.25 13.92
C LYS A 107 6.53 16.07 14.55
N ASN A 108 5.44 16.25 13.82
CA ASN A 108 4.28 17.05 14.23
C ASN A 108 3.08 16.18 14.61
N GLN A 109 3.33 15.01 15.20
CA GLN A 109 2.29 14.10 15.65
C GLN A 109 2.33 13.94 17.16
N ASP A 110 1.15 13.68 17.73
CA ASP A 110 0.94 13.37 19.13
C ASP A 110 1.94 12.32 19.65
N GLU A 111 2.39 12.49 20.91
CA GLU A 111 3.44 11.66 21.52
C GLU A 111 3.02 10.21 21.75
N THR A 112 1.71 9.94 21.83
CA THR A 112 1.17 8.59 22.05
C THR A 112 1.15 7.75 20.77
N ILE A 113 1.21 8.38 19.59
CA ILE A 113 1.09 7.67 18.32
C ILE A 113 2.43 7.09 17.87
N ARG A 114 2.40 5.83 17.47
CA ARG A 114 3.55 5.12 16.89
C ARG A 114 3.16 4.39 15.62
N HIS A 115 3.98 4.56 14.60
CA HIS A 115 3.96 3.78 13.37
C HIS A 115 5.09 2.75 13.39
N ILE A 116 4.97 1.73 12.56
CA ILE A 116 5.98 0.71 12.35
C ILE A 116 6.24 0.54 10.87
N GLY A 117 7.50 0.47 10.49
CA GLY A 117 7.88 0.20 9.11
C GLY A 117 9.35 0.52 8.83
N PRO A 118 9.80 0.23 7.60
CA PRO A 118 11.10 0.69 7.13
C PRO A 118 11.07 2.18 6.81
N MET A 119 12.25 2.78 6.73
CA MET A 119 12.41 4.09 6.09
C MET A 119 12.35 3.91 4.56
N ALA A 120 11.81 4.91 3.84
CA ALA A 120 11.67 4.83 2.39
C ALA A 120 13.02 4.68 1.66
N GLN A 121 14.08 5.30 2.18
CA GLN A 121 15.42 5.24 1.60
C GLN A 121 16.01 3.83 1.70
N ASP A 122 15.83 3.16 2.84
CA ASP A 122 16.28 1.78 3.04
C ASP A 122 15.50 0.83 2.13
N PHE A 123 14.18 1.06 1.98
CA PHE A 123 13.32 0.27 1.10
C PHE A 123 13.76 0.43 -0.37
N ALA A 124 13.96 1.67 -0.83
CA ALA A 124 14.43 1.96 -2.19
C ALA A 124 15.83 1.38 -2.44
N ALA A 125 16.75 1.49 -1.48
CA ALA A 125 18.08 0.89 -1.59
C ALA A 125 18.03 -0.65 -1.66
N THR A 126 17.04 -1.28 -1.03
CA THR A 126 16.90 -2.74 -0.98
C THR A 126 16.21 -3.31 -2.22
N PHE A 127 15.14 -2.67 -2.69
CA PHE A 127 14.27 -3.23 -3.74
C PHE A 127 14.31 -2.45 -5.04
N ASN A 128 14.68 -1.17 -5.02
CA ASN A 128 14.78 -0.30 -6.18
C ASN A 128 13.51 -0.31 -7.07
N VAL A 129 12.36 -0.19 -6.42
CA VAL A 129 11.02 -0.09 -7.04
C VAL A 129 10.36 1.22 -6.63
N GLY A 130 9.34 1.62 -7.38
CA GLY A 130 8.64 2.88 -7.20
C GLY A 130 9.35 4.07 -7.84
N GLU A 131 8.76 5.25 -7.68
CA GLU A 131 9.23 6.49 -8.33
C GLU A 131 10.09 7.39 -7.43
N SER A 132 10.25 7.05 -6.14
CA SER A 132 10.90 7.92 -5.15
C SER A 132 11.52 7.14 -3.99
N ASP A 133 12.60 7.70 -3.43
CA ASP A 133 13.23 7.22 -2.20
C ASP A 133 12.69 7.90 -0.94
N ARG A 134 11.67 8.77 -1.07
CA ARG A 134 11.11 9.56 0.04
C ARG A 134 9.77 9.06 0.55
N PHE A 135 9.11 8.21 -0.22
CA PHE A 135 7.88 7.54 0.16
C PHE A 135 7.94 6.11 -0.37
N ILE A 136 7.14 5.24 0.24
CA ILE A 136 6.96 3.88 -0.23
C ILE A 136 5.57 3.82 -0.82
N GLU A 137 5.50 3.48 -2.11
CA GLU A 137 4.24 3.22 -2.78
C GLU A 137 3.56 2.02 -2.11
N VAL A 138 2.30 2.18 -1.72
CA VAL A 138 1.55 1.13 -1.01
C VAL A 138 1.43 -0.13 -1.88
N VAL A 139 1.33 0.04 -3.20
CA VAL A 139 1.32 -1.07 -4.16
C VAL A 139 2.63 -1.87 -4.11
N ASP A 140 3.77 -1.20 -3.98
CA ASP A 140 5.09 -1.84 -3.94
C ASP A 140 5.34 -2.52 -2.59
N ALA A 141 4.98 -1.85 -1.49
CA ALA A 141 5.04 -2.45 -0.15
C ALA A 141 4.22 -3.75 -0.07
N ASN A 142 3.02 -3.74 -0.62
CA ASN A 142 2.14 -4.91 -0.67
C ASN A 142 2.72 -6.01 -1.57
N GLY A 143 3.26 -5.65 -2.74
CA GLY A 143 3.91 -6.60 -3.65
C GLY A 143 5.10 -7.30 -2.99
N VAL A 144 5.97 -6.53 -2.33
CA VAL A 144 7.14 -7.05 -1.58
C VAL A 144 6.68 -7.96 -0.44
N ALA A 145 5.66 -7.58 0.33
CA ALA A 145 5.13 -8.40 1.41
C ALA A 145 4.57 -9.74 0.90
N LEU A 146 3.78 -9.73 -0.17
CA LEU A 146 3.21 -10.94 -0.76
C LEU A 146 4.28 -11.87 -1.32
N ALA A 147 5.27 -11.33 -2.04
CA ALA A 147 6.41 -12.10 -2.55
C ALA A 147 7.20 -12.77 -1.42
N ALA A 148 7.46 -12.05 -0.32
CA ALA A 148 8.15 -12.63 0.82
C ALA A 148 7.35 -13.72 1.54
N ILE A 149 6.02 -13.58 1.64
CA ILE A 149 5.15 -14.64 2.19
C ILE A 149 5.22 -15.90 1.31
N GLN A 150 5.20 -15.75 -0.02
CA GLN A 150 5.37 -16.89 -0.94
C GLN A 150 6.73 -17.58 -0.76
N ALA A 151 7.81 -16.81 -0.67
CA ALA A 151 9.15 -17.35 -0.42
C ALA A 151 9.26 -18.05 0.94
N LEU A 152 8.65 -17.50 1.99
CA LEU A 152 8.60 -18.14 3.31
C LEU A 152 7.86 -19.47 3.26
N TYR A 153 6.74 -19.53 2.54
CA TYR A 153 6.00 -20.78 2.36
C TYR A 153 6.83 -21.85 1.63
N GLN A 154 7.56 -21.46 0.58
CA GLN A 154 8.49 -22.36 -0.12
C GLN A 154 9.62 -22.87 0.79
N VAL A 155 10.23 -21.98 1.58
CA VAL A 155 11.27 -22.36 2.55
C VAL A 155 10.72 -23.31 3.62
N MET A 156 9.48 -23.11 4.08
CA MET A 156 8.82 -24.01 5.03
C MET A 156 8.64 -25.42 4.44
N GLN A 157 8.10 -25.53 3.23
CA GLN A 157 7.93 -26.82 2.54
C GLN A 157 9.27 -27.54 2.34
N GLN A 158 10.32 -26.81 1.97
CA GLN A 158 11.65 -27.38 1.81
C GLN A 158 12.19 -27.92 3.14
N LYS A 159 11.99 -27.17 4.23
CA LYS A 159 12.40 -27.61 5.57
C LYS A 159 11.62 -28.83 6.04
N ASP A 160 10.31 -28.88 5.83
CA ASP A 160 9.48 -30.03 6.19
C ASP A 160 9.94 -31.29 5.44
N SER A 161 10.16 -31.18 4.13
CA SER A 161 10.69 -32.29 3.31
C SER A 161 12.03 -32.81 3.84
N ARG A 162 12.92 -31.89 4.28
CA ARG A 162 14.22 -32.27 4.84
C ARG A 162 14.08 -32.94 6.22
N ILE A 163 13.13 -32.50 7.04
CA ILE A 163 12.84 -33.11 8.33
C ILE A 163 12.36 -34.56 8.12
N ASP A 164 11.44 -34.79 7.19
CA ASP A 164 10.92 -36.13 6.88
C ASP A 164 12.02 -37.08 6.38
N GLU A 165 12.90 -36.58 5.51
CA GLU A 165 14.06 -37.32 5.01
C GLU A 165 15.00 -37.72 6.15
N LEU A 166 15.34 -36.77 7.02
CA LEU A 166 16.23 -37.01 8.17
C LEU A 166 15.61 -37.98 9.18
N GLN A 167 14.29 -37.89 9.42
CA GLN A 167 13.57 -38.83 10.27
C GLN A 167 13.62 -40.25 9.70
N THR A 168 13.45 -40.40 8.38
CA THR A 168 13.54 -41.68 7.69
C THR A 168 14.94 -42.29 7.83
N GLN A 169 15.99 -41.51 7.61
CA GLN A 169 17.38 -41.95 7.76
C GLN A 169 17.69 -42.36 9.21
N LEU A 170 17.19 -41.62 10.19
CA LEU A 170 17.36 -41.95 11.61
C LEU A 170 16.70 -43.27 11.97
N LEU A 171 15.50 -43.56 11.45
CA LEU A 171 14.82 -44.84 11.67
C LEU A 171 15.61 -46.00 11.06
N GLN A 172 16.10 -45.84 9.83
CA GLN A 172 16.92 -46.85 9.16
C GLN A 172 18.22 -47.14 9.92
N LEU A 173 18.91 -46.10 10.39
CA LEU A 173 20.15 -46.27 11.16
C LEU A 173 19.90 -46.96 12.51
N LYS A 174 18.83 -46.58 13.22
CA LYS A 174 18.45 -47.25 14.47
C LYS A 174 18.15 -48.73 14.26
N GLN A 175 17.50 -49.09 13.16
CA GLN A 175 17.23 -50.48 12.81
C GLN A 175 18.52 -51.25 12.53
N GLN A 176 19.43 -50.68 11.74
CA GLN A 176 20.74 -51.31 11.45
C GLN A 176 21.59 -51.54 12.71
N LEU A 177 21.50 -50.65 13.70
CA LEU A 177 22.19 -50.81 14.98
C LEU A 177 21.53 -51.87 15.88
N ALA A 178 20.22 -52.08 15.76
CA ALA A 178 19.51 -53.11 16.53
C ALA A 178 19.69 -54.52 15.95
N GLU A 179 20.03 -54.63 14.67
CA GLU A 179 20.29 -55.90 13.97
C GLU A 179 21.75 -56.37 14.09
N LYS A 180 22.64 -55.56 14.69
CA LYS A 180 24.03 -55.89 15.00
C LYS A 180 24.22 -56.27 16.46
#